data_AF-A0A956AR40-F1
#
_entry.id   AF-A0A956AR40-F1
#
_cell.length_a   1.000
_cell.length_b   1.000
_cell.length_c   1.000
_cell.angle_alpha   90.00
_cell.angle_beta   90.00
_cell.angle_gamma   90.00
#
_symmetry.space_group_name_H-M   'P 1'
#
loop_
_entity.id
_entity.type
_entity.pdbx_description
1 polymer ?
#
loop_
_entity_poly.entity_id
_entity_poly.type
_entity_poly.pdbx_seq_one_letter_code
_entity_poly.pdbx_strand_id
1 'polypeptide(L)'
;MTLPCSTARRGASLRVTLALALAALLPALGNAGCSDASAQTPVRVEAADLPCADFDPTLEEWETAGWFGDTCEWIPFTARTTFEIAHPLGRVPKAVLIYIAFSADGASATLASGDAGLIVGATTETVSVRNNTDQRFFLRVVAR
;
A
#
# COMPACT_ATOMS: atom_id res chain seq x y z
N MET A 1 -79.20 -51.07 -11.59
CA MET A 1 -79.11 -52.50 -11.26
C MET A 1 -77.86 -53.07 -11.94
N THR A 2 -77.07 -53.86 -11.19
CA THR A 2 -75.99 -54.81 -11.59
C THR A 2 -74.63 -54.31 -12.16
N LEU A 3 -73.62 -54.20 -11.25
CA LEU A 3 -72.27 -54.85 -11.16
C LEU A 3 -71.42 -55.16 -12.44
N PRO A 4 -70.12 -55.56 -12.34
CA PRO A 4 -68.99 -55.21 -11.45
C PRO A 4 -67.64 -55.07 -12.24
N CYS A 5 -66.51 -54.75 -11.59
CA CYS A 5 -65.25 -55.53 -11.72
C CYS A 5 -64.18 -54.96 -10.78
N SER A 6 -63.54 -55.84 -10.01
CA SER A 6 -62.50 -55.54 -9.04
C SER A 6 -61.12 -55.41 -9.68
N THR A 7 -60.29 -54.49 -9.19
CA THR A 7 -58.84 -54.71 -9.12
C THR A 7 -58.31 -54.33 -7.75
N ALA A 8 -57.46 -55.23 -7.28
CA ALA A 8 -57.02 -55.40 -5.91
C ALA A 8 -56.04 -54.32 -5.42
N ARG A 9 -56.08 -54.18 -4.10
CA ARG A 9 -55.19 -53.41 -3.21
C ARG A 9 -53.72 -53.82 -3.32
N ARG A 10 -52.87 -52.85 -2.97
CA ARG A 10 -51.71 -52.88 -2.04
C ARG A 10 -50.59 -52.06 -2.67
N GLY A 11 -49.97 -51.06 -2.04
CA GLY A 11 -50.07 -50.56 -0.68
C GLY A 11 -49.09 -49.40 -0.51
N ALA A 12 -49.39 -48.56 0.49
CA ALA A 12 -48.50 -47.73 1.29
C ALA A 12 -47.29 -47.07 0.59
N SER A 13 -47.37 -45.76 0.34
CA SER A 13 -46.82 -44.73 1.24
C SER A 13 -45.30 -44.81 1.41
N LEU A 14 -44.57 -43.88 0.77
CA LEU A 14 -43.52 -43.15 1.46
C LEU A 14 -43.19 -41.84 0.72
N ARG A 15 -43.53 -40.73 1.37
CA ARG A 15 -42.73 -39.50 1.57
C ARG A 15 -42.11 -38.86 0.31
N VAL A 16 -42.69 -37.76 -0.17
CA VAL A 16 -42.37 -36.37 0.23
C VAL A 16 -40.99 -35.92 -0.30
N THR A 17 -41.04 -34.75 -0.95
CA THR A 17 -39.96 -33.81 -1.30
C THR A 17 -38.96 -34.22 -2.38
N LEU A 18 -39.07 -33.56 -3.55
CA LEU A 18 -37.91 -32.89 -4.15
C LEU A 18 -38.35 -31.72 -5.05
N ALA A 19 -38.83 -30.66 -4.41
CA ALA A 19 -38.86 -29.32 -5.00
C ALA A 19 -37.45 -28.71 -4.86
N LEU A 20 -36.54 -29.02 -5.79
CA LEU A 20 -35.21 -28.42 -5.86
C LEU A 20 -34.75 -28.40 -7.32
N ALA A 21 -35.34 -27.52 -8.13
CA ALA A 21 -34.89 -27.31 -9.51
C ALA A 21 -34.87 -25.81 -9.88
N LEU A 22 -34.72 -24.91 -8.90
CA LEU A 22 -34.74 -23.46 -9.12
C LEU A 22 -33.69 -22.73 -8.27
N ALA A 23 -32.43 -23.17 -8.32
CA ALA A 23 -31.32 -22.52 -7.61
C ALA A 23 -30.03 -22.44 -8.47
N ALA A 24 -30.16 -22.43 -9.80
CA ALA A 24 -29.01 -22.48 -10.72
C ALA A 24 -28.80 -21.18 -11.52
N LEU A 25 -29.44 -20.06 -11.14
CA LEU A 25 -29.34 -18.79 -11.85
C LEU A 25 -29.04 -17.65 -10.88
N LEU A 26 -27.76 -17.21 -10.93
CA LEU A 26 -27.14 -16.00 -10.34
C LEU A 26 -26.68 -16.12 -8.86
N PRO A 27 -25.47 -15.67 -8.49
CA PRO A 27 -24.76 -14.52 -9.08
C PRO A 27 -23.27 -14.75 -9.43
N ALA A 28 -22.87 -14.30 -10.62
CA ALA A 28 -21.47 -13.96 -10.93
C ALA A 28 -21.15 -12.55 -10.40
N LEU A 29 -21.11 -12.40 -9.07
CA LEU A 29 -20.67 -11.18 -8.39
C LEU A 29 -19.58 -11.56 -7.40
N GLY A 30 -18.34 -11.62 -7.87
CA GLY A 30 -17.24 -12.07 -7.04
C GLY A 30 -15.92 -11.98 -7.75
N ASN A 31 -15.61 -10.79 -8.28
CA ASN A 31 -14.25 -10.27 -8.41
C ASN A 31 -14.38 -8.75 -8.52
N ALA A 32 -14.83 -8.13 -7.44
CA ALA A 32 -14.32 -6.80 -7.11
C ALA A 32 -12.84 -7.02 -6.80
N GLY A 33 -12.02 -7.06 -7.86
CA GLY A 33 -10.59 -6.91 -7.70
C GLY A 33 -10.41 -5.65 -6.87
N CYS A 34 -9.67 -5.76 -5.76
CA CYS A 34 -9.14 -4.61 -5.07
C CYS A 34 -8.61 -3.68 -6.16
N SER A 35 -9.25 -2.52 -6.36
CA SER A 35 -8.68 -1.50 -7.23
C SER A 35 -7.28 -1.27 -6.71
N ASP A 36 -6.30 -1.72 -7.49
CA ASP A 36 -4.89 -1.47 -7.21
C ASP A 36 -4.81 0.01 -6.90
N ALA A 37 -4.34 0.34 -5.70
CA ALA A 37 -4.01 1.72 -5.37
C ALA A 37 -3.07 2.18 -6.47
N SER A 38 -3.58 2.98 -7.41
CA SER A 38 -3.04 3.28 -8.73
C SER A 38 -1.54 2.99 -8.79
N ALA A 39 -1.13 1.95 -9.53
CA ALA A 39 0.28 1.57 -9.64
C ALA A 39 1.07 2.74 -10.23
N GLN A 40 1.58 3.62 -9.37
CA GLN A 40 2.34 4.78 -9.77
C GLN A 40 3.70 4.30 -10.22
N THR A 41 4.18 4.77 -11.36
CA THR A 41 5.60 4.61 -11.70
C THR A 41 6.42 5.44 -10.72
N PRO A 42 7.28 4.83 -9.88
CA PRO A 42 8.07 5.57 -8.91
C PRO A 42 9.03 6.55 -9.61
N VAL A 43 9.21 7.73 -9.04
CA VAL A 43 10.25 8.67 -9.45
C VAL A 43 11.53 8.28 -8.73
N ARG A 44 12.57 8.04 -9.50
CA ARG A 44 13.88 7.69 -8.98
C ARG A 44 14.60 8.94 -8.45
N VAL A 45 15.15 8.85 -7.25
CA VAL A 45 16.03 9.87 -6.66
C VAL A 45 17.37 9.21 -6.36
N GLU A 46 18.42 9.59 -7.08
CA GLU A 46 19.74 9.02 -6.87
C GLU A 46 20.45 9.68 -5.70
N ALA A 47 21.27 8.92 -4.98
CA ALA A 47 22.04 9.44 -3.83
C ALA A 47 23.03 10.53 -4.26
N ALA A 48 23.54 10.46 -5.50
CA ALA A 48 24.42 11.48 -6.07
C ALA A 48 23.72 12.82 -6.33
N ASP A 49 22.39 12.82 -6.46
CA ASP A 49 21.59 14.03 -6.65
C ASP A 49 21.21 14.69 -5.30
N LEU A 50 21.63 14.09 -4.17
CA LEU A 50 21.39 14.57 -2.82
C LEU A 50 22.70 15.06 -2.20
N PRO A 51 23.12 16.32 -2.48
CA PRO A 51 24.44 16.83 -2.10
C PRO A 51 24.68 16.90 -0.60
N CYS A 52 23.61 16.77 0.20
CA CYS A 52 23.65 16.87 1.65
C CYS A 52 23.18 15.58 2.33
N ALA A 53 23.07 14.50 1.56
CA ALA A 53 22.92 13.19 2.15
C ALA A 53 24.21 12.80 2.86
N ASP A 54 24.08 12.27 4.07
CA ASP A 54 25.22 11.88 4.90
C ASP A 54 25.01 10.49 5.50
N PHE A 55 26.12 9.82 5.81
CA PHE A 55 26.12 8.53 6.49
C PHE A 55 26.93 8.62 7.77
N ASP A 56 26.28 8.43 8.91
CA ASP A 56 26.93 8.31 10.21
C ASP A 56 27.30 6.84 10.47
N PRO A 57 28.60 6.46 10.40
CA PRO A 57 29.04 5.09 10.64
C PRO A 57 28.89 4.66 12.10
N THR A 58 28.78 5.60 13.04
CA THR A 58 28.65 5.35 14.48
C THR A 58 27.23 4.91 14.83
N LEU A 59 26.25 5.48 14.13
CA LEU A 59 24.83 5.14 14.26
C LEU A 59 24.37 4.12 13.20
N GLU A 60 25.24 3.81 12.24
CA GLU A 60 24.92 3.07 11.00
C GLU A 60 23.71 3.68 10.27
N GLU A 61 23.58 5.00 10.29
CA GLU A 61 22.41 5.75 9.83
C GLU A 61 22.75 6.55 8.58
N TRP A 62 21.86 6.53 7.59
CA TRP A 62 21.94 7.38 6.41
C TRP A 62 20.75 8.34 6.37
N GLU A 63 21.00 9.58 5.99
CA GLU A 63 19.97 10.60 5.84
C GLU A 63 20.09 11.32 4.50
N THR A 64 18.96 11.82 3.98
CA THR A 64 18.93 12.58 2.72
C THR A 64 19.39 14.03 2.88
N ALA A 65 19.34 14.56 4.10
CA ALA A 65 19.69 15.93 4.47
C ALA A 65 19.89 16.04 5.99
N GLY A 66 20.73 16.99 6.42
CA GLY A 66 20.91 17.35 7.83
C GLY A 66 19.68 18.00 8.47
N TRP A 67 19.77 18.20 9.80
CA TRP A 67 18.74 18.86 10.60
C TRP A 67 18.94 20.38 10.66
N PHE A 68 17.87 21.14 10.39
CA PHE A 68 17.70 22.58 10.63
C PHE A 68 18.92 23.48 10.31
N GLY A 69 18.88 24.16 9.16
CA GLY A 69 19.76 25.31 8.91
C GLY A 69 21.14 24.99 8.31
N ASP A 70 21.40 23.72 8.01
CA ASP A 70 22.36 23.39 6.96
C ASP A 70 21.82 23.92 5.63
N THR A 71 22.70 24.40 4.76
CA THR A 71 22.40 25.16 3.53
C THR A 71 21.65 24.40 2.43
N CYS A 72 20.94 23.33 2.77
CA CYS A 72 20.46 22.33 1.85
C CYS A 72 18.95 22.19 1.90
N GLU A 73 18.34 22.34 0.73
CA GLU A 73 16.92 22.09 0.56
C GLU A 73 16.63 20.59 0.69
N TRP A 74 15.62 20.26 1.48
CA TRP A 74 15.00 18.95 1.53
C TRP A 74 14.34 18.61 0.18
N ILE A 75 14.09 17.33 -0.07
CA ILE A 75 13.61 16.85 -1.36
C ILE A 75 12.18 17.37 -1.59
N PRO A 76 11.87 18.07 -2.70
CA PRO A 76 10.50 18.46 -3.02
C PRO A 76 9.62 17.23 -3.19
N PHE A 77 8.65 17.03 -2.30
CA PHE A 77 7.81 15.85 -2.27
C PHE A 77 6.43 16.14 -2.85
N THR A 78 6.30 15.87 -4.14
CA THR A 78 5.12 16.19 -4.93
C THR A 78 3.89 15.38 -4.48
N ALA A 79 2.71 15.99 -4.63
CA ALA A 79 1.43 15.35 -4.34
C ALA A 79 1.28 14.06 -5.14
N ARG A 80 0.60 13.05 -4.57
CA ARG A 80 0.33 11.76 -5.21
C ARG A 80 1.54 11.22 -5.95
N THR A 81 2.67 11.08 -5.27
CA THR A 81 3.91 10.61 -5.91
C THR A 81 4.57 9.56 -5.03
N THR A 82 5.14 8.55 -5.68
CA THR A 82 6.03 7.57 -5.03
C THR A 82 7.46 7.87 -5.45
N PHE A 83 8.35 8.08 -4.49
CA PHE A 83 9.78 8.19 -4.70
C PHE A 83 10.46 6.88 -4.38
N GLU A 84 11.47 6.54 -5.17
CA GLU A 84 12.41 5.47 -4.88
C GLU A 84 13.80 6.08 -4.70
N ILE A 85 14.20 6.23 -3.44
CA ILE A 85 15.37 7.02 -3.04
C ILE A 85 16.54 6.07 -2.81
N ALA A 86 17.64 6.28 -3.51
CA ALA A 86 18.86 5.48 -3.37
C ALA A 86 19.55 5.74 -2.03
N HIS A 87 20.14 4.71 -1.43
CA HIS A 87 20.99 4.86 -0.25
C HIS A 87 22.21 3.92 -0.30
N PRO A 88 23.32 4.31 0.35
CA PRO A 88 24.59 3.55 0.28
C PRO A 88 24.73 2.45 1.35
N LEU A 89 23.68 2.14 2.12
CA LEU A 89 23.77 1.26 3.30
C LEU A 89 24.26 -0.18 3.01
N GLY A 90 24.12 -0.68 1.78
CA GLY A 90 24.53 -2.04 1.41
C GLY A 90 23.74 -3.16 2.10
N ARG A 91 22.64 -2.80 2.79
CA ARG A 91 21.74 -3.69 3.52
C ARG A 91 20.34 -3.09 3.51
N VAL A 92 19.33 -3.91 3.77
CA VAL A 92 17.97 -3.41 3.99
C VAL A 92 17.94 -2.67 5.34
N PRO A 93 17.51 -1.39 5.39
CA PRO A 93 17.33 -0.67 6.65
C PRO A 93 16.37 -1.42 7.58
N LYS A 94 16.71 -1.48 8.87
CA LYS A 94 15.85 -2.04 9.92
C LYS A 94 14.76 -1.05 10.33
N ALA A 95 14.99 0.25 10.15
CA ALA A 95 14.03 1.31 10.36
C ALA A 95 14.20 2.42 9.33
N VAL A 96 13.07 3.01 8.94
CA VAL A 96 13.02 4.21 8.10
C VAL A 96 12.14 5.23 8.81
N LEU A 97 12.63 6.46 8.94
CA LEU A 97 11.87 7.60 9.44
C LEU A 97 11.70 8.61 8.30
N ILE A 98 10.49 9.11 8.17
CA ILE A 98 10.12 10.11 7.16
C ILE A 98 9.76 11.37 7.92
N TYR A 99 10.43 12.46 7.58
CA TYR A 99 10.09 13.79 8.04
C TYR A 99 9.56 14.61 6.88
N ILE A 100 8.53 15.38 7.14
CA ILE A 100 7.94 16.30 6.18
C ILE A 100 7.88 17.72 6.76
N ALA A 101 8.04 18.69 5.88
CA ALA A 101 7.90 20.11 6.18
C ALA A 101 7.13 20.82 5.06
N PHE A 102 6.64 22.03 5.33
CA PHE A 102 6.08 22.91 4.31
C PHE A 102 7.12 23.86 3.70
N SER A 103 8.31 23.94 4.28
CA SER A 103 9.43 24.75 3.80
C SER A 103 10.63 23.88 3.39
N ALA A 104 11.41 24.40 2.44
CA ALA A 104 12.54 23.67 1.85
C ALA A 104 13.67 23.41 2.84
N ASP A 105 13.84 24.26 3.85
CA ASP A 105 14.86 24.15 4.89
C ASP A 105 14.48 23.18 6.03
N GLY A 106 13.31 22.53 5.94
CA GLY A 106 12.82 21.65 7.00
C GLY A 106 12.31 22.38 8.25
N ALA A 107 12.13 23.71 8.22
CA ALA A 107 11.60 24.44 9.36
C ALA A 107 10.22 23.92 9.78
N SER A 108 10.04 23.75 11.10
CA SER A 108 8.82 23.18 11.69
C SER A 108 8.47 21.78 11.16
N ALA A 109 9.46 21.00 10.75
CA ALA A 109 9.26 19.62 10.31
C ALA A 109 8.60 18.75 11.39
N THR A 110 7.83 17.78 10.92
CA THR A 110 7.21 16.73 11.73
C THR A 110 7.56 15.37 11.15
N LEU A 111 7.53 14.33 11.99
CA LEU A 111 7.41 12.97 11.48
C LEU A 111 6.15 12.89 10.61
N ALA A 112 6.29 12.27 9.44
CA ALA A 112 5.17 12.03 8.55
C ALA A 112 4.14 11.15 9.25
N SER A 113 2.86 11.42 8.99
CA SER A 113 1.75 10.65 9.53
C SER A 113 0.67 10.44 8.49
N GLY A 114 0.00 9.29 8.58
CA GLY A 114 -1.02 8.88 7.61
C GLY A 114 -0.51 8.89 6.18
N ASP A 115 -1.26 9.51 5.28
CA ASP A 115 -1.00 9.53 3.84
C ASP A 115 0.11 10.50 3.40
N ALA A 116 0.62 11.36 4.28
CA ALA A 116 1.59 12.41 3.92
C ALA A 116 3.04 11.89 3.74
N GLY A 117 3.29 10.63 4.07
CA GLY A 117 4.59 9.98 3.89
C GLY A 117 4.54 8.52 4.33
N LEU A 118 4.15 7.64 3.41
CA LEU A 118 4.05 6.21 3.61
C LEU A 118 5.33 5.51 3.14
N ILE A 119 5.90 4.64 3.97
CA ILE A 119 6.97 3.72 3.54
C ILE A 119 6.29 2.57 2.79
N VAL A 120 6.55 2.45 1.49
CA VAL A 120 5.97 1.38 0.66
C VAL A 120 6.92 0.19 0.48
N GLY A 121 8.21 0.38 0.73
CA GLY A 121 9.21 -0.68 0.67
C GLY A 121 10.61 -0.18 0.99
N ALA A 122 11.51 -1.12 1.28
CA ALA A 122 12.93 -0.86 1.40
C ALA A 122 13.71 -2.08 0.89
N THR A 123 14.82 -1.83 0.21
CA THR A 123 15.73 -2.83 -0.34
C THR A 123 17.14 -2.57 0.17
N THR A 124 18.13 -3.31 -0.33
CA THR A 124 19.54 -3.05 -0.02
C THR A 124 20.07 -1.76 -0.63
N GLU A 125 19.34 -1.19 -1.59
CA GLU A 125 19.78 -0.06 -2.42
C GLU A 125 18.84 1.14 -2.34
N THR A 126 17.56 0.91 -2.00
CA THR A 126 16.52 1.93 -2.12
C THR A 126 15.52 1.90 -0.97
N VAL A 127 15.01 3.08 -0.62
CA VAL A 127 13.81 3.26 0.21
C VAL A 127 12.72 3.87 -0.65
N SER A 128 11.55 3.24 -0.67
CA SER A 128 10.39 3.73 -1.42
C SER A 128 9.41 4.44 -0.50
N VAL A 129 9.11 5.70 -0.79
CA VAL A 129 8.24 6.57 0.03
C VAL A 129 7.13 7.17 -0.84
N ARG A 130 5.89 7.18 -0.35
CA ARG A 130 4.72 7.69 -1.07
C ARG A 130 4.03 8.84 -0.33
N ASN A 131 3.80 9.93 -1.04
CA ASN A 131 2.85 10.97 -0.65
C ASN A 131 1.53 10.63 -1.33
N ASN A 132 0.55 10.19 -0.55
CA ASN A 132 -0.78 9.82 -1.04
C ASN A 132 -1.81 10.96 -0.86
N THR A 133 -1.34 12.16 -0.52
CA THR A 133 -2.18 13.36 -0.37
C THR A 133 -2.15 14.22 -1.65
N ASP A 134 -3.07 15.18 -1.73
CA ASP A 134 -3.05 16.26 -2.71
C ASP A 134 -2.12 17.43 -2.33
N GLN A 135 -1.46 17.36 -1.17
CA GLN A 135 -0.55 18.40 -0.69
C GLN A 135 0.88 18.13 -1.14
N ARG A 136 1.66 19.21 -1.26
CA ARG A 136 3.10 19.15 -1.51
C ARG A 136 3.84 19.43 -0.21
N PHE A 137 4.90 18.69 0.01
CA PHE A 137 5.79 18.83 1.16
C PHE A 137 7.23 18.92 0.71
N PHE A 138 8.12 19.11 1.66
CA PHE A 138 9.54 18.81 1.54
C PHE A 138 9.86 17.62 2.43
N LEU A 139 10.67 16.69 1.92
CA LEU A 139 10.91 15.38 2.48
C LEU A 139 12.36 15.24 2.93
N ARG A 140 12.53 14.71 4.15
CA ARG A 140 13.78 14.13 4.63
C ARG A 140 13.55 12.68 5.03
N VAL A 141 14.43 11.79 4.57
CA VAL A 141 14.42 10.37 4.94
C VAL A 141 15.64 10.06 5.76
N VAL A 142 15.44 9.26 6.80
CA VAL A 142 16.50 8.69 7.65
C VAL A 142 16.33 7.17 7.65
N ALA A 143 17.39 6.43 7.35
CA ALA A 143 17.39 4.98 7.23
C ALA A 143 18.53 4.36 8.05
N ARG A 144 18.24 3.31 8.84
CA ARG A 144 19.20 2.63 9.73
C ARG A 144 18.92 1.14 9.84
#